data_AF-A0A523DS87-F1
#
_entry.id   AF-A0A523DS87-F1
#
_cell.length_a   1.000
_cell.length_b   1.000
_cell.length_c   1.000
_cell.angle_alpha   90.00
_cell.angle_beta   90.00
_cell.angle_gamma   90.00
#
_symmetry.space_group_name_H-M   'P 1'
#
loop_
_entity.id
_entity.type
_entity.pdbx_description
1 polymer ?
#
loop_
_entity_poly.entity_id
_entity_poly.type
_entity_poly.pdbx_seq_one_letter_code
_entity_poly.pdbx_strand_id
1 'polypeptide(L)'
;MGYTRIRGALSNLGHTVARGTVANILREHGIEPAPERGERTLWRTFLTAHWESVAATDFFTVEVVTFGRLVTYYVLVVIELSSRKIHVAGITPGPDSAFMMQVGRNLTDPLDGFLLGKRFLILDRDKTFTTDFRDLLEHAGTDVIRLPYRSPNLNAYVERFVLSIKSECLDRMIFFGEQSLRRAVAECI
;
A
#
# COMPACT_ATOMS: atom_id res chain seq x y z
N MET A 1 28.66 7.86 -0.11
CA MET A 1 28.60 6.73 -1.09
C MET A 1 27.21 6.07 -1.25
N GLY A 2 26.09 6.71 -0.87
CA GLY A 2 24.73 6.15 -0.97
C GLY A 2 24.15 6.10 -2.40
N TYR A 3 24.45 7.08 -3.23
CA TYR A 3 24.01 7.14 -4.63
C TYR A 3 24.56 6.01 -5.50
N THR A 4 25.67 5.39 -5.10
CA THR A 4 26.34 4.34 -5.86
C THR A 4 25.58 3.00 -5.83
N ARG A 5 24.73 2.76 -4.81
CA ARG A 5 23.90 1.54 -4.69
C ARG A 5 22.57 1.63 -5.43
N ILE A 6 21.91 2.78 -5.41
CA ILE A 6 20.73 3.03 -6.26
C ILE A 6 21.16 3.03 -7.73
N ARG A 7 22.31 3.64 -8.04
CA ARG A 7 22.95 3.52 -9.36
C ARG A 7 23.32 2.08 -9.71
N GLY A 8 23.84 1.29 -8.77
CA GLY A 8 24.15 -0.13 -8.98
C GLY A 8 22.90 -0.97 -9.27
N ALA A 9 21.80 -0.72 -8.56
CA ALA A 9 20.52 -1.38 -8.78
C ALA A 9 19.87 -0.97 -10.12
N LEU A 10 20.00 0.29 -10.53
CA LEU A 10 19.53 0.79 -11.83
C LEU A 10 20.42 0.32 -12.99
N SER A 11 21.73 0.20 -12.77
CA SER A 11 22.69 -0.36 -13.73
C SER A 11 22.44 -1.84 -13.99
N ASN A 12 22.01 -2.60 -12.98
CA ASN A 12 21.61 -4.01 -13.14
C ASN A 12 20.28 -4.17 -13.92
N LEU A 13 19.52 -3.09 -14.10
CA LEU A 13 18.30 -3.02 -14.87
C LEU A 13 18.51 -2.33 -16.24
N GLY A 14 19.76 -2.08 -16.64
CA GLY A 14 20.13 -1.52 -17.94
C GLY A 14 20.08 0.02 -18.05
N HIS A 15 19.81 0.73 -16.97
CA HIS A 15 19.69 2.19 -16.97
C HIS A 15 20.91 2.86 -16.33
N THR A 16 21.65 3.65 -17.11
CA THR A 16 22.79 4.43 -16.62
C THR A 16 22.34 5.81 -16.15
N VAL A 17 22.17 6.00 -14.84
CA VAL A 17 21.73 7.27 -14.26
C VAL A 17 22.83 7.89 -13.38
N ALA A 18 23.07 9.19 -13.54
CA ALA A 18 24.07 9.92 -12.77
C ALA A 18 23.63 10.15 -11.31
N ARG A 19 24.57 10.13 -10.37
CA ARG A 19 24.31 10.26 -8.92
C ARG A 19 23.55 11.54 -8.55
N GLY A 20 23.79 12.64 -9.26
CA GLY A 20 23.12 13.92 -9.05
C GLY A 20 21.65 13.92 -9.40
N THR A 21 21.22 13.14 -10.40
CA THR A 21 19.81 13.03 -10.81
C THR A 21 18.98 12.36 -9.72
N VAL A 22 19.51 11.30 -9.09
CA VAL A 22 18.87 10.63 -7.96
C VAL A 22 18.79 11.56 -6.74
N ALA A 23 19.83 12.35 -6.49
CA ALA A 23 19.85 13.33 -5.40
C ALA A 23 18.84 14.46 -5.61
N ASN A 24 18.69 14.93 -6.86
CA ASN A 24 17.77 16.01 -7.19
C ASN A 24 16.33 15.57 -7.09
N ILE A 25 15.95 14.40 -7.63
CA ILE A 25 14.58 13.90 -7.54
C ILE A 25 14.15 13.72 -6.07
N LEU A 26 15.03 13.17 -5.23
CA LEU A 26 14.76 12.99 -3.79
C LEU A 26 14.60 14.34 -3.07
N ARG A 27 15.48 15.29 -3.36
CA ARG A 27 15.44 16.63 -2.75
C ARG A 27 14.26 17.47 -3.24
N GLU A 28 13.86 17.32 -4.50
CA GLU A 28 12.73 17.98 -5.15
C GLU A 28 11.38 17.52 -4.57
N HIS A 29 11.33 16.29 -4.02
CA HIS A 29 10.18 15.76 -3.28
C HIS A 29 10.34 15.87 -1.76
N GLY A 30 11.31 16.65 -1.27
CA GLY A 30 11.54 16.90 0.16
C GLY A 30 12.07 15.69 0.96
N ILE A 31 12.54 14.64 0.29
CA ILE A 31 13.04 13.40 0.90
C ILE A 31 14.56 13.48 0.98
N GLU A 32 15.11 13.67 2.19
CA GLU A 32 16.56 13.60 2.38
C GLU A 32 17.07 12.15 2.18
N PRO A 33 18.19 11.97 1.45
CA PRO A 33 18.71 10.64 1.16
C PRO A 33 19.21 9.95 2.42
N ALA A 34 19.00 8.63 2.49
CA ALA A 34 19.35 7.85 3.69
C ALA A 34 20.82 7.95 4.10
N PRO A 35 21.11 8.11 5.42
CA PRO A 35 22.43 8.45 5.90
C PRO A 35 23.30 7.22 5.73
N GLU A 36 24.59 7.50 5.64
CA GLU A 36 25.61 6.46 5.60
C GLU A 36 25.46 5.53 6.79
N ARG A 37 25.81 4.26 6.55
CA ARG A 37 25.73 3.12 7.48
C ARG A 37 26.31 3.54 8.84
N GLY A 38 25.44 3.97 9.75
CA GLY A 38 25.81 4.57 11.04
C GLY A 38 24.58 4.92 11.88
N GLU A 39 23.45 5.26 11.26
CA GLU A 39 22.25 5.68 12.01
C GLU A 39 20.98 4.98 11.50
N ARG A 40 20.36 4.16 12.37
CA ARG A 40 19.08 3.44 12.16
C ARG A 40 17.85 4.38 12.11
N THR A 41 18.04 5.66 11.79
CA THR A 41 17.17 6.75 12.26
C THR A 41 16.08 7.15 11.25
N LEU A 42 16.30 7.16 9.93
CA LEU A 42 15.37 7.88 9.04
C LEU A 42 13.94 7.33 8.86
N TRP A 43 13.74 6.05 8.56
CA TRP A 43 12.37 5.52 8.36
C TRP A 43 11.59 5.48 9.67
N ARG A 44 12.28 5.13 10.77
CA ARG A 44 11.70 5.17 12.11
C ARG A 44 11.34 6.59 12.51
N THR A 45 12.23 7.57 12.30
CA THR A 45 11.95 8.98 12.58
C THR A 45 10.81 9.51 11.74
N PHE A 46 10.74 9.17 10.45
CA PHE A 46 9.59 9.52 9.60
C PHE A 46 8.28 8.94 10.16
N LEU A 47 8.26 7.64 10.43
CA LEU A 47 7.08 6.98 11.00
C LEU A 47 6.71 7.56 12.35
N THR A 48 7.68 7.86 13.22
CA THR A 48 7.41 8.50 14.53
C THR A 48 6.87 9.92 14.37
N ALA A 49 7.40 10.71 13.43
CA ALA A 49 6.96 12.09 13.21
C ALA A 49 5.57 12.20 12.57
N HIS A 50 5.18 11.21 11.77
CA HIS A 50 3.92 11.23 11.02
C HIS A 50 2.96 10.10 11.39
N TRP A 51 3.18 9.45 12.54
CA TRP A 51 2.49 8.21 12.92
C TRP A 51 0.97 8.30 12.82
N GLU A 52 0.40 9.42 13.29
CA GLU A 52 -1.05 9.70 13.29
C GLU A 52 -1.62 10.05 11.91
N SER A 53 -0.76 10.38 10.95
CA SER A 53 -1.14 10.86 9.62
C SER A 53 -0.73 9.92 8.49
N VAL A 54 -0.25 8.71 8.82
CA VAL A 54 0.18 7.69 7.85
C VAL A 54 -0.81 6.54 7.83
N ALA A 55 -1.23 6.18 6.62
CA ALA A 55 -1.91 4.92 6.34
C ALA A 55 -1.05 4.05 5.40
N ALA A 56 -1.34 2.77 5.36
CA ALA A 56 -0.68 1.83 4.47
C ALA A 56 -1.69 0.89 3.80
N THR A 57 -1.38 0.43 2.59
CA THR A 57 -2.26 -0.46 1.84
C THR A 57 -1.57 -1.76 1.48
N ASP A 58 -2.37 -2.80 1.29
CA ASP A 58 -1.92 -4.05 0.67
C ASP A 58 -3.08 -4.79 0.01
N PHE A 59 -2.74 -5.62 -0.97
CA PHE A 59 -3.66 -6.56 -1.59
C PHE A 59 -3.40 -7.96 -1.08
N PHE A 60 -4.49 -8.71 -0.88
CA PHE A 60 -4.38 -10.15 -0.74
C PHE A 60 -5.50 -10.87 -1.48
N THR A 61 -5.24 -12.13 -1.80
CA THR A 61 -6.19 -12.97 -2.53
C THR A 61 -6.91 -13.97 -1.62
N VAL A 62 -8.16 -14.27 -1.98
CA VAL A 62 -9.00 -15.32 -1.38
C VAL A 62 -9.74 -16.07 -2.48
N GLU A 63 -9.79 -17.39 -2.40
CA GLU A 63 -10.54 -18.22 -3.34
C GLU A 63 -12.00 -18.35 -2.90
N VAL A 64 -12.93 -18.10 -3.82
CA VAL A 64 -14.38 -18.09 -3.55
C VAL A 64 -15.10 -18.95 -4.59
N VAL A 65 -15.96 -19.86 -4.13
CA VAL A 65 -16.82 -20.65 -5.02
C VAL A 65 -17.97 -19.77 -5.52
N THR A 66 -17.98 -19.47 -6.81
CA THR A 66 -18.99 -18.64 -7.48
C THR A 66 -19.58 -19.42 -8.65
N PHE A 67 -20.90 -19.65 -8.64
CA PHE A 67 -21.62 -20.44 -9.67
C PHE A 67 -20.95 -21.79 -10.01
N GLY A 68 -20.43 -22.50 -9.00
CA GLY A 68 -19.78 -23.80 -9.17
C GLY A 68 -18.35 -23.74 -9.72
N ARG A 69 -17.72 -22.56 -9.81
CA ARG A 69 -16.30 -22.38 -10.16
C ARG A 69 -15.55 -21.71 -9.03
N LEU A 70 -14.28 -22.05 -8.88
CA LEU A 70 -13.39 -21.34 -7.97
C LEU A 70 -12.90 -20.05 -8.66
N VAL A 71 -13.08 -18.91 -8.00
CA VAL A 71 -12.71 -17.58 -8.48
C VAL A 71 -11.84 -16.90 -7.43
N THR A 72 -10.67 -16.43 -7.85
CA THR A 72 -9.78 -15.61 -7.01
C THR A 72 -10.33 -14.20 -6.87
N TYR A 73 -10.64 -13.77 -5.65
CA TYR A 73 -10.96 -12.39 -5.33
C TYR A 73 -9.74 -11.69 -4.72
N TYR A 74 -9.50 -10.47 -5.16
CA TYR A 74 -8.54 -9.53 -4.60
C TYR A 74 -9.27 -8.65 -3.57
N VAL A 75 -8.72 -8.59 -2.37
CA VAL A 75 -9.18 -7.74 -1.27
C VAL A 75 -8.13 -6.66 -1.05
N LEU A 76 -8.51 -5.40 -1.25
CA LEU A 76 -7.68 -4.25 -0.94
C LEU A 76 -7.99 -3.77 0.47
N VAL A 77 -6.97 -3.72 1.32
CA VAL A 77 -7.08 -3.19 2.68
C VAL A 77 -6.23 -1.95 2.85
N VAL A 78 -6.72 -1.03 3.66
CA VAL A 78 -6.00 0.15 4.13
C VAL A 78 -5.98 0.10 5.66
N ILE A 79 -4.81 0.30 6.24
CA ILE A 79 -4.62 0.36 7.69
C ILE A 79 -4.11 1.74 8.08
N GLU A 80 -4.75 2.37 9.06
CA GLU A 80 -4.19 3.52 9.77
C GLU A 80 -3.13 3.02 10.74
N LEU A 81 -1.88 3.51 10.62
CA LEU A 81 -0.78 2.92 11.39
C LEU A 81 -0.88 3.19 12.90
N SER A 82 -1.37 4.36 13.31
CA SER A 82 -1.45 4.73 14.72
C SER A 82 -2.52 3.95 15.50
N SER A 83 -3.73 3.95 14.98
CA SER A 83 -4.88 3.27 15.60
C SER A 83 -4.95 1.77 15.27
N ARG A 84 -4.23 1.33 14.23
CA ARG A 84 -4.38 0.01 13.59
C ARG A 84 -5.79 -0.27 13.07
N LYS A 85 -6.61 0.76 12.91
CA LYS A 85 -7.93 0.63 12.29
C LYS A 85 -7.75 0.17 10.85
N ILE A 86 -8.46 -0.91 10.51
CA ILE A 86 -8.45 -1.48 9.16
C ILE A 86 -9.72 -1.05 8.43
N HIS A 87 -9.57 -0.80 7.13
CA HIS A 87 -10.67 -0.57 6.21
C HIS A 87 -10.50 -1.43 4.97
N VAL A 88 -11.57 -2.11 4.57
CA VAL A 88 -11.62 -2.86 3.31
C VAL A 88 -12.07 -1.90 2.23
N ALA A 89 -11.12 -1.42 1.42
CA ALA A 89 -11.38 -0.43 0.40
C ALA A 89 -12.12 -1.00 -0.81
N GLY A 90 -11.95 -2.30 -1.07
CA GLY A 90 -12.69 -2.98 -2.13
C GLY A 90 -12.39 -4.46 -2.22
N ILE A 91 -13.33 -5.19 -2.84
CA ILE A 91 -13.23 -6.62 -3.14
C ILE A 91 -13.61 -6.79 -4.61
N THR A 92 -12.78 -7.47 -5.40
CA THR A 92 -13.02 -7.67 -6.83
C THR A 92 -12.29 -8.90 -7.37
N PRO A 93 -12.85 -9.66 -8.32
CA PRO A 93 -12.11 -10.71 -9.03
C PRO A 93 -11.13 -10.15 -10.07
N GLY A 94 -11.17 -8.85 -10.36
CA GLY A 94 -10.30 -8.19 -11.34
C GLY A 94 -10.02 -6.73 -10.93
N PRO A 95 -8.88 -6.43 -10.29
CA PRO A 95 -8.52 -5.07 -9.88
C PRO A 95 -7.99 -4.27 -11.07
N ASP A 96 -8.89 -3.79 -11.92
CA ASP A 96 -8.57 -2.94 -13.06
C ASP A 96 -8.50 -1.44 -12.68
N SER A 97 -8.15 -0.59 -13.63
CA SER A 97 -8.03 0.85 -13.40
C SER A 97 -9.35 1.50 -13.00
N ALA A 98 -10.49 1.05 -13.54
CA ALA A 98 -11.80 1.62 -13.20
C ALA A 98 -12.16 1.31 -11.74
N PHE A 99 -11.94 0.07 -11.31
CA PHE A 99 -12.05 -0.33 -9.92
C PHE A 99 -11.15 0.51 -9.01
N MET A 100 -9.86 0.63 -9.36
CA MET A 100 -8.91 1.40 -8.55
C MET A 100 -9.30 2.88 -8.44
N MET A 101 -9.76 3.49 -9.54
CA MET A 101 -10.24 4.88 -9.51
C MET A 101 -11.47 5.04 -8.60
N GLN A 102 -12.40 4.08 -8.61
CA GLN A 102 -13.55 4.13 -7.71
C GLN A 102 -13.14 3.93 -6.25
N VAL A 103 -12.21 3.02 -5.97
CA VAL A 103 -11.63 2.86 -4.63
C VAL A 103 -10.98 4.16 -4.18
N GLY A 104 -10.20 4.80 -5.04
CA GLY A 104 -9.55 6.07 -4.74
C GLY A 104 -10.55 7.14 -4.32
N ARG A 105 -11.63 7.32 -5.09
CA ARG A 105 -12.72 8.25 -4.76
C ARG A 105 -13.36 7.96 -3.40
N ASN A 106 -13.63 6.69 -3.11
CA ASN A 106 -14.23 6.30 -1.83
C ASN A 106 -13.25 6.56 -0.67
N LEU A 107 -11.97 6.27 -0.85
CA LEU A 107 -10.94 6.47 0.18
C LEU A 107 -10.72 7.96 0.49
N THR A 108 -10.86 8.83 -0.51
CA THR A 108 -10.65 10.28 -0.39
C THR A 108 -11.95 11.06 -0.33
N ASP A 109 -13.09 10.41 -0.07
CA ASP A 109 -14.36 11.13 0.06
C ASP A 109 -14.25 12.19 1.17
N PRO A 110 -14.65 13.45 0.91
CA PRO A 110 -14.46 14.55 1.86
C PRO A 110 -15.34 14.45 3.12
N LEU A 111 -16.35 13.58 3.13
CA LEU A 111 -17.27 13.39 4.26
C LEU A 111 -16.91 12.16 5.09
N ASP A 112 -16.65 11.03 4.45
CA ASP A 112 -16.46 9.74 5.14
C ASP A 112 -15.27 8.91 4.65
N GLY A 113 -14.42 9.48 3.80
CA GLY A 113 -13.25 8.80 3.26
C GLY A 113 -12.27 8.36 4.34
N PHE A 114 -11.79 7.11 4.24
CA PHE A 114 -10.86 6.57 5.22
C PHE A 114 -9.51 7.32 5.29
N LEU A 115 -9.11 7.98 4.20
CA LEU A 115 -7.90 8.79 4.13
C LEU A 115 -8.12 10.25 4.54
N LEU A 116 -9.32 10.62 5.00
CA LEU A 116 -9.59 11.97 5.50
C LEU A 116 -8.64 12.30 6.66
N GLY A 117 -7.88 13.39 6.51
CA GLY A 117 -6.86 13.81 7.48
C GLY A 117 -5.57 12.96 7.46
N LYS A 118 -5.42 12.01 6.52
CA LYS A 118 -4.18 11.26 6.30
C LYS A 118 -3.33 11.95 5.24
N ARG A 119 -2.12 12.31 5.64
CA ARG A 119 -1.17 13.03 4.79
C ARG A 119 -0.39 12.08 3.90
N PHE A 120 -0.13 10.85 4.35
CA PHE A 120 0.69 9.90 3.62
C PHE A 120 -0.01 8.54 3.48
N LEU A 121 0.01 8.00 2.27
CA LEU A 121 -0.40 6.62 1.99
C LEU A 121 0.80 5.81 1.48
N ILE A 122 1.14 4.74 2.20
CA ILE A 122 2.17 3.80 1.78
C ILE A 122 1.54 2.78 0.83
N LEU A 123 2.03 2.76 -0.41
CA LEU A 123 1.68 1.75 -1.42
C LEU A 123 2.87 0.82 -1.64
N ASP A 124 2.58 -0.46 -1.84
CA ASP A 124 3.59 -1.37 -2.36
C ASP A 124 3.87 -1.08 -3.86
N ARG A 125 4.66 -1.93 -4.52
CA ARG A 125 4.93 -1.77 -5.96
C ARG A 125 4.01 -2.60 -6.86
N ASP A 126 2.84 -2.98 -6.38
CA ASP A 126 1.87 -3.65 -7.24
C ASP A 126 1.51 -2.77 -8.44
N LYS A 127 1.27 -3.41 -9.59
CA LYS A 127 0.97 -2.74 -10.86
C LYS A 127 -0.47 -2.20 -10.90
N THR A 128 -1.34 -2.70 -10.03
CA THR A 128 -2.71 -2.21 -9.84
C THR A 128 -2.74 -0.74 -9.40
N PHE A 129 -1.71 -0.28 -8.67
CA PHE A 129 -1.54 1.13 -8.31
C PHE A 129 -1.02 1.96 -9.50
N THR A 130 -1.92 2.31 -10.41
CA THR A 130 -1.64 3.08 -11.62
C THR A 130 -1.16 4.52 -11.32
N THR A 131 -0.69 5.24 -12.33
CA THR A 131 -0.37 6.67 -12.17
C THR A 131 -1.62 7.48 -11.86
N ASP A 132 -2.69 7.31 -12.64
CA ASP A 132 -3.96 8.02 -12.44
C ASP A 132 -4.54 7.85 -11.03
N PHE A 133 -4.40 6.65 -10.45
CA PHE A 133 -4.81 6.39 -9.07
C PHE A 133 -3.99 7.21 -8.07
N ARG A 134 -2.67 7.28 -8.26
CA ARG A 134 -1.77 8.03 -7.38
C ARG A 134 -2.00 9.53 -7.50
N ASP A 135 -2.17 10.01 -8.73
CA ASP A 135 -2.48 11.40 -9.00
C ASP A 135 -3.80 11.78 -8.31
N LEU A 136 -4.84 10.93 -8.38
CA LEU A 136 -6.10 11.17 -7.67
C LEU A 136 -5.91 11.37 -6.16
N LEU A 137 -5.09 10.53 -5.51
CA LEU A 137 -4.81 10.63 -4.08
C LEU A 137 -4.04 11.92 -3.75
N GLU A 138 -3.04 12.26 -4.55
CA GLU A 138 -2.23 13.47 -4.37
C GLU A 138 -3.08 14.74 -4.54
N HIS A 139 -3.99 14.77 -5.52
CA HIS A 139 -4.95 15.88 -5.70
C HIS A 139 -5.93 16.01 -4.54
N ALA A 140 -6.23 14.92 -3.83
CA ALA A 140 -7.05 14.93 -2.62
C ALA A 140 -6.25 15.32 -1.35
N GLY A 141 -4.94 15.58 -1.47
CA GLY A 141 -4.09 15.99 -0.35
C GLY A 141 -3.43 14.83 0.41
N THR A 142 -3.41 13.62 -0.17
CA THR A 142 -2.70 12.47 0.39
C THR A 142 -1.50 12.11 -0.48
N ASP A 143 -0.31 12.38 0.03
CA ASP A 143 0.96 12.08 -0.62
C ASP A 143 1.19 10.56 -0.70
N VAL A 144 1.58 10.07 -1.88
CA VAL A 144 1.81 8.63 -2.10
C VAL A 144 3.27 8.26 -1.87
N ILE A 145 3.52 7.39 -0.90
CA ILE A 145 4.84 6.79 -0.64
C ILE A 145 4.89 5.41 -1.25
N ARG A 146 5.56 5.28 -2.40
CA ARG A 146 5.80 3.95 -3.01
C ARG A 146 7.00 3.27 -2.39
N LEU A 147 6.79 2.07 -1.88
CA LEU A 147 7.88 1.28 -1.31
C LEU A 147 8.93 0.92 -2.38
N PRO A 148 10.21 0.79 -2.00
CA PRO A 148 11.21 0.20 -2.88
C PRO A 148 10.89 -1.27 -3.14
N TYR A 149 11.25 -1.76 -4.33
CA TYR A 149 11.10 -3.17 -4.70
C TYR A 149 11.77 -4.07 -3.64
N ARG A 150 11.03 -5.06 -3.12
CA ARG A 150 11.47 -6.02 -2.09
C ARG A 150 11.82 -5.41 -0.71
N SER A 151 11.02 -4.46 -0.23
CA SER A 151 11.15 -3.94 1.15
C SER A 151 9.90 -4.20 2.01
N PRO A 152 9.46 -5.48 2.18
CA PRO A 152 8.25 -5.84 2.92
C PRO A 152 8.24 -5.33 4.37
N ASN A 153 9.42 -5.26 5.00
CA ASN A 153 9.59 -4.70 6.34
C ASN A 153 9.10 -3.25 6.52
N LEU A 154 8.97 -2.47 5.44
CA LEU A 154 8.46 -1.10 5.48
C LEU A 154 6.92 -1.05 5.52
N ASN A 155 6.26 -2.15 5.14
CA ASN A 155 4.81 -2.36 5.24
C ASN A 155 4.42 -3.38 6.32
N ALA A 156 5.33 -3.67 7.26
CA ALA A 156 5.19 -4.82 8.17
C ALA A 156 3.88 -4.84 8.99
N TYR A 157 3.25 -3.69 9.23
CA TYR A 157 1.97 -3.62 9.96
C TYR A 157 0.81 -4.20 9.14
N VAL A 158 0.67 -3.80 7.88
CA VAL A 158 -0.41 -4.34 7.03
C VAL A 158 -0.12 -5.78 6.63
N GLU A 159 1.14 -6.13 6.33
CA GLU A 159 1.50 -7.51 5.98
C GLU A 159 1.22 -8.46 7.15
N ARG A 160 1.54 -8.05 8.38
CA ARG A 160 1.22 -8.84 9.58
C ARG A 160 -0.28 -8.99 9.75
N PHE A 161 -1.06 -7.93 9.52
CA PHE A 161 -2.52 -8.02 9.54
C PHE A 161 -3.03 -9.00 8.48
N VAL A 162 -2.54 -8.92 7.24
CA VAL A 162 -2.91 -9.84 6.15
C VAL A 162 -2.63 -11.30 6.51
N LEU A 163 -1.49 -11.58 7.15
CA LEU A 163 -1.17 -12.92 7.65
C LEU A 163 -2.13 -13.37 8.75
N SER A 164 -2.47 -12.49 9.70
CA SER A 164 -3.42 -12.80 10.76
C SER A 164 -4.82 -13.07 10.22
N ILE A 165 -5.38 -12.19 9.38
CA ILE A 165 -6.74 -12.40 8.84
C ILE A 165 -6.83 -13.66 7.98
N LYS A 166 -5.77 -14.00 7.23
CA LYS A 166 -5.73 -15.27 6.50
C LYS A 166 -5.72 -16.47 7.44
N SER A 167 -4.75 -16.55 8.34
CA SER A 167 -4.55 -17.74 9.18
C SER A 167 -5.61 -17.95 10.27
N GLU A 168 -6.18 -16.86 10.79
CA GLU A 168 -7.13 -16.90 11.92
C GLU A 168 -8.58 -16.94 11.43
N CYS A 169 -8.89 -16.29 10.31
CA CYS A 169 -10.24 -16.22 9.77
C CYS A 169 -10.39 -17.00 8.45
N LEU A 170 -9.74 -16.52 7.38
CA LEU A 170 -10.16 -16.85 6.02
C LEU A 170 -9.76 -18.27 5.60
N ASP A 171 -8.60 -18.76 6.01
CA ASP A 171 -8.09 -20.10 5.66
C ASP A 171 -8.91 -21.23 6.30
N ARG A 172 -9.79 -20.90 7.26
CA ARG A 172 -10.67 -21.85 7.96
C ARG A 172 -12.07 -21.91 7.37
N MET A 173 -12.35 -21.14 6.32
CA MET A 173 -13.67 -20.98 5.73
C MET A 173 -13.69 -21.33 4.25
N ILE A 174 -14.85 -21.78 3.77
CA ILE A 174 -15.14 -21.94 2.34
C ILE A 174 -16.21 -20.90 1.99
N PHE A 175 -15.87 -20.00 1.06
CA PHE A 175 -16.74 -18.91 0.66
C PHE A 175 -17.61 -19.30 -0.54
N PHE A 176 -18.89 -18.94 -0.47
CA PHE A 176 -19.87 -19.12 -1.55
C PHE A 176 -20.39 -17.76 -2.00
N GLY A 177 -19.82 -17.25 -3.10
CA GLY A 177 -20.08 -15.92 -3.65
C GLY A 177 -19.44 -14.76 -2.86
N GLU A 178 -19.31 -13.60 -3.52
CA GLU A 178 -18.65 -12.40 -2.98
C GLU A 178 -19.26 -11.94 -1.65
N GLN A 179 -20.58 -12.00 -1.50
CA GLN A 179 -21.27 -11.52 -0.31
C GLN A 179 -20.85 -12.30 0.96
N SER A 180 -20.54 -13.59 0.83
CA SER A 180 -20.06 -14.40 1.94
C SER A 180 -18.65 -13.97 2.38
N LEU A 181 -17.77 -13.67 1.41
CA LEU A 181 -16.45 -13.13 1.68
C LEU A 181 -16.55 -11.74 2.34
N ARG A 182 -17.37 -10.84 1.80
CA ARG A 182 -17.60 -9.50 2.39
C ARG A 182 -18.01 -9.58 3.85
N ARG A 183 -18.94 -10.47 4.19
CA ARG A 183 -19.41 -10.65 5.57
C ARG A 183 -18.29 -11.14 6.47
N ALA A 184 -17.58 -12.19 6.05
CA ALA A 184 -16.50 -12.76 6.86
C ALA A 184 -15.36 -11.78 7.10
N VAL A 185 -14.96 -10.98 6.10
CA VAL A 185 -13.94 -9.96 6.28
C VAL A 185 -14.44 -8.87 7.25
N ALA A 186 -15.70 -8.46 7.16
CA ALA A 186 -16.28 -7.46 8.06
C ALA A 186 -16.37 -7.94 9.52
N GLU A 187 -16.49 -9.24 9.77
CA GLU A 187 -16.51 -9.84 11.12
C GLU A 187 -15.10 -9.98 11.72
N CYS A 188 -14.05 -9.91 10.90
CA CYS A 188 -12.65 -10.11 11.32
C CYS A 188 -11.84 -8.82 11.50
N ILE A 189 -12.44 -7.64 11.31
CA ILE A 189 -11.79 -6.33 11.39
C ILE A 189 -12.37 -5.44 12.48
#